data_AF-A0A348FYJ8-F1
#
_entry.id   AF-A0A348FYJ8-F1
#
_cell.length_a   1.000
_cell.length_b   1.000
_cell.length_c   1.000
_cell.angle_alpha   90.00
_cell.angle_beta   90.00
_cell.angle_gamma   90.00
#
_symmetry.space_group_name_H-M   'P 1'
#
loop_
_entity.id
_entity.type
_entity.pdbx_description
1 polymer ?
#
loop_
_entity_poly.entity_id
_entity_poly.type
_entity_poly.pdbx_seq_one_letter_code
_entity_poly.pdbx_strand_id
1 'polypeptide(L)'
;MRVIERGGEQVDLLPFVREAIEALGLVRPDALDWLAAEIAAAVNRNGGRSIREGGTRLLPDERLALGLPAWGDGHLSREVWEALTDEGRRDPVVAFDDTCARAIRAAQCHLQARRDLRLLRLGGLMVAVKMSPPPAIGLCAAGMAMAGRLLPEPPALPFSGCDRRVCGCSWRLVDREEAEKLGRAEG
;
A
#
# COMPACT_ATOMS: atom_id res chain seq x y z
N MET A 1 -12.22 -8.83 -11.43
CA MET A 1 -11.89 -9.42 -10.11
C MET A 1 -11.11 -8.37 -9.33
N ARG A 2 -11.51 -8.03 -8.09
CA ARG A 2 -10.88 -6.96 -7.26
C ARG A 2 -10.18 -7.50 -6.00
N VAL A 3 -9.99 -8.81 -5.96
CA VAL A 3 -9.44 -9.53 -4.81
C VAL A 3 -7.98 -9.87 -5.09
N ILE A 4 -7.09 -9.64 -4.12
CA ILE A 4 -5.73 -10.18 -4.17
C ILE A 4 -5.66 -11.47 -3.36
N GLU A 5 -4.88 -12.43 -3.85
CA GLU A 5 -4.65 -13.72 -3.19
C GLU A 5 -3.20 -13.84 -2.75
N ARG A 6 -2.97 -14.19 -1.47
CA ARG A 6 -1.62 -14.42 -0.97
C ARG A 6 -1.62 -15.46 0.15
N GLY A 7 -0.87 -16.55 -0.05
CA GLY A 7 -0.70 -17.59 0.98
C GLY A 7 -2.02 -18.23 1.43
N GLY A 8 -2.99 -18.37 0.53
CA GLY A 8 -4.33 -18.92 0.83
C GLY A 8 -5.29 -17.93 1.50
N GLU A 9 -4.90 -16.67 1.68
CA GLU A 9 -5.79 -15.61 2.14
C GLU A 9 -6.20 -14.69 0.98
N GLN A 10 -7.42 -14.16 1.08
CA GLN A 10 -8.02 -13.23 0.12
C GLN A 10 -8.40 -11.92 0.81
N VAL A 11 -8.24 -10.81 0.09
CA VAL A 11 -8.74 -9.51 0.53
C VAL A 11 -9.28 -8.71 -0.65
N ASP A 12 -10.44 -8.08 -0.43
CA ASP A 12 -11.02 -7.10 -1.36
C ASP A 12 -10.21 -5.79 -1.31
N LEU A 13 -9.77 -5.31 -2.47
CA LEU A 13 -8.98 -4.09 -2.59
C LEU A 13 -9.79 -2.81 -2.43
N LEU A 14 -11.11 -2.84 -2.62
CA LEU A 14 -11.94 -1.65 -2.67
C LEU A 14 -11.77 -0.69 -1.47
N PRO A 15 -11.77 -1.14 -0.19
CA PRO A 15 -11.53 -0.23 0.93
C PRO A 15 -10.13 0.42 0.91
N PHE A 16 -9.11 -0.29 0.43
CA PHE A 16 -7.73 0.21 0.40
C PHE A 16 -7.49 1.19 -0.75
N VAL A 17 -8.14 0.97 -1.90
CA VAL A 17 -8.10 1.91 -3.02
C VAL A 17 -8.87 3.18 -2.70
N ARG A 18 -10.02 3.05 -2.02
CA ARG A 18 -10.79 4.19 -1.53
C ARG A 18 -9.94 5.07 -0.60
N GLU A 19 -9.33 4.45 0.41
CA GLU A 19 -8.43 5.16 1.33
C GLU A 19 -7.30 5.86 0.58
N ALA A 20 -6.68 5.21 -0.41
CA ALA A 20 -5.58 5.81 -1.15
C ALA A 20 -6.02 7.00 -2.02
N ILE A 21 -7.19 6.91 -2.65
CA ILE A 21 -7.79 8.02 -3.41
C ILE A 21 -8.07 9.21 -2.48
N GLU A 22 -8.71 8.95 -1.33
CA GLU A 22 -9.07 9.98 -0.36
C GLU A 22 -7.84 10.65 0.27
N ALA A 23 -6.81 9.86 0.59
CA ALA A 23 -5.60 10.37 1.23
C ALA A 23 -4.71 11.20 0.30
N LEU A 24 -4.65 10.86 -1.00
CA LEU A 24 -3.73 11.50 -1.93
C LEU A 24 -4.41 12.55 -2.83
N GLY A 25 -5.68 12.38 -3.17
CA GLY A 25 -6.40 13.30 -4.06
C GLY A 25 -5.89 13.35 -5.51
N LEU A 26 -5.07 12.37 -5.92
CA LEU A 26 -4.41 12.34 -7.22
C LEU A 26 -5.18 11.56 -8.30
N VAL A 27 -6.09 10.69 -7.87
CA VAL A 27 -6.97 9.88 -8.73
C VAL A 27 -8.41 10.25 -8.40
N ARG A 28 -9.27 10.27 -9.42
CA ARG A 28 -10.67 10.62 -9.27
C ARG A 28 -11.45 9.53 -8.54
N PRO A 29 -12.42 9.87 -7.67
CA PRO A 29 -13.22 8.88 -6.94
C PRO A 29 -14.01 7.91 -7.82
N ASP A 30 -14.42 8.31 -9.02
CA ASP A 30 -15.17 7.47 -9.96
C ASP A 30 -14.30 6.38 -10.62
N ALA A 31 -12.96 6.50 -10.54
CA ALA A 31 -12.03 5.47 -11.01
C ALA A 31 -11.83 4.32 -9.99
N LEU A 32 -12.40 4.42 -8.78
CA LEU A 32 -12.20 3.48 -7.67
C LEU A 32 -12.35 2.00 -8.08
N ASP A 33 -13.46 1.69 -8.72
CA ASP A 33 -13.85 0.31 -9.05
C ASP A 33 -12.95 -0.32 -10.12
N TRP A 34 -12.56 0.50 -11.10
CA TRP A 34 -11.65 0.12 -12.17
C TRP A 34 -10.23 -0.06 -11.62
N LEU A 35 -9.74 0.90 -10.83
CA LEU A 35 -8.40 0.86 -10.25
C LEU A 35 -8.22 -0.37 -9.33
N ALA A 36 -9.22 -0.69 -8.50
CA ALA A 36 -9.20 -1.90 -7.68
C ALA A 36 -9.12 -3.18 -8.53
N ALA A 37 -9.77 -3.23 -9.69
CA ALA A 37 -9.69 -4.38 -10.58
C ALA A 37 -8.31 -4.49 -11.25
N GLU A 38 -7.74 -3.37 -11.71
CA GLU A 38 -6.42 -3.35 -12.34
C GLU A 38 -5.30 -3.72 -11.37
N ILE A 39 -5.34 -3.19 -10.13
CA ILE A 39 -4.38 -3.57 -9.08
C ILE A 39 -4.49 -5.07 -8.78
N ALA A 40 -5.70 -5.59 -8.58
CA ALA A 40 -5.90 -7.02 -8.30
C ALA A 40 -5.36 -7.90 -9.43
N ALA A 41 -5.68 -7.54 -10.68
CA ALA A 41 -5.20 -8.25 -11.85
C ALA A 41 -3.67 -8.22 -11.95
N ALA A 42 -3.04 -7.08 -11.67
CA ALA A 42 -1.58 -6.97 -11.71
C ALA A 42 -0.90 -7.77 -10.59
N VAL A 43 -1.39 -7.68 -9.35
CA VAL A 43 -0.83 -8.39 -8.20
C VAL A 43 -0.95 -9.92 -8.38
N ASN A 44 -2.10 -10.41 -8.80
CA ASN A 44 -2.33 -11.87 -8.94
C ASN A 44 -1.60 -12.48 -10.14
N ARG A 45 -1.26 -11.69 -11.18
CA ARG A 45 -0.46 -12.17 -12.33
C ARG A 45 1.01 -12.42 -12.00
N ASN A 46 1.49 -12.01 -10.82
CA ASN A 46 2.86 -12.26 -10.33
C ASN A 46 3.99 -11.71 -11.24
N GLY A 47 3.76 -10.55 -11.88
CA GLY A 47 4.78 -9.75 -12.59
C GLY A 47 4.75 -9.83 -14.12
N GLY A 48 5.12 -8.73 -14.78
CA GLY A 48 5.34 -8.66 -16.24
C GLY A 48 4.82 -7.39 -16.91
N ARG A 49 3.72 -6.82 -16.42
CA ARG A 49 3.11 -5.60 -16.98
C ARG A 49 2.86 -4.56 -15.89
N SER A 50 3.25 -3.31 -16.10
CA SER A 50 2.92 -2.23 -15.15
C SER A 50 1.40 -2.03 -15.09
N ILE A 51 0.87 -1.70 -13.92
CA ILE A 51 -0.56 -1.34 -13.73
C ILE A 51 -0.92 -0.17 -14.66
N ARG A 52 0.04 0.74 -14.90
CA ARG A 52 -0.11 1.90 -15.78
C ARG A 52 -0.35 1.55 -17.25
N GLU A 53 -0.10 0.29 -17.62
CA GLU A 53 -0.38 -0.22 -18.96
C GLU A 53 -1.75 -0.91 -19.04
N GLY A 54 -2.51 -0.95 -17.95
CA GLY A 54 -3.90 -1.41 -17.95
C GLY A 54 -4.74 -0.52 -18.87
N GLY A 55 -5.10 -1.04 -20.04
CA GLY A 55 -5.90 -0.34 -21.04
C GLY A 55 -5.15 0.00 -22.33
N THR A 56 -5.60 1.06 -22.98
CA THR A 56 -5.19 1.52 -24.31
C THR A 56 -3.98 2.44 -24.20
N ARG A 57 -2.84 2.02 -24.77
CA ARG A 57 -1.61 2.82 -24.74
C ARG A 57 -1.79 4.14 -25.49
N LEU A 58 -1.39 5.25 -24.88
CA LEU A 58 -1.32 6.54 -25.56
C LEU A 58 -0.23 6.53 -26.65
N LEU A 59 -0.62 6.95 -27.84
CA LEU A 59 0.27 7.15 -28.99
C LEU A 59 1.16 8.40 -28.78
N PRO A 60 2.31 8.50 -29.47
CA PRO A 60 3.21 9.65 -29.33
C PRO A 60 2.52 11.01 -29.53
N ASP A 61 1.66 11.13 -30.55
CA ASP A 61 0.94 12.38 -30.84
C ASP A 61 -0.07 12.73 -29.74
N GLU A 62 -0.76 11.73 -29.19
CA GLU A 62 -1.68 11.91 -28.07
C GLU A 62 -0.94 12.36 -26.81
N ARG A 63 0.24 11.80 -26.55
CA ARG A 63 1.09 12.22 -25.43
C ARG A 63 1.50 13.67 -25.57
N LEU A 64 1.94 14.09 -26.76
CA LEU A 64 2.30 15.48 -27.02
C LEU A 64 1.11 16.43 -26.82
N ALA A 65 -0.08 16.05 -27.28
CA ALA A 65 -1.31 16.83 -27.08
C ALA A 65 -1.67 17.01 -25.59
N LEU A 66 -1.25 16.06 -24.74
CA LEU A 66 -1.44 16.08 -23.28
C LEU A 66 -0.26 16.72 -22.53
N GLY A 67 0.73 17.29 -23.23
CA GLY A 67 1.90 17.91 -22.61
C GLY A 67 2.93 16.91 -22.07
N LEU A 68 2.84 15.64 -22.47
CA LEU A 68 3.77 14.58 -22.07
C LEU A 68 4.86 14.37 -23.13
N PRO A 69 6.05 13.88 -22.75
CA PRO A 69 7.06 13.47 -23.72
C PRO A 69 6.53 12.39 -24.68
N ALA A 70 6.74 12.57 -25.98
CA ALA A 70 6.36 11.60 -27.02
C ALA A 70 6.98 10.22 -26.78
N TRP A 71 8.22 10.21 -26.29
CA TRP A 71 9.00 9.03 -25.96
C TRP A 71 9.48 9.16 -24.50
N GLY A 72 9.29 8.11 -23.70
CA GLY A 72 9.75 8.09 -22.31
C GLY A 72 9.36 6.80 -21.60
N ASP A 73 10.05 6.52 -20.51
CA ASP A 73 9.96 5.26 -19.76
C ASP A 73 8.65 5.14 -18.94
N GLY A 74 7.83 6.19 -18.96
CA GLY A 74 6.51 6.25 -18.33
C GLY A 74 5.40 5.80 -19.28
N HIS A 75 5.24 4.48 -19.47
CA HIS A 75 4.03 3.95 -20.08
C HIS A 75 2.79 4.43 -19.30
N LEU A 76 1.82 4.94 -20.03
CA LEU A 76 0.56 5.45 -19.52
C LEU A 76 -0.55 5.08 -20.51
N SER A 77 -1.59 4.40 -20.02
CA SER A 77 -2.80 4.18 -20.80
C SER A 77 -3.71 5.41 -20.76
N ARG A 78 -4.63 5.49 -21.72
CA ARG A 78 -5.65 6.53 -21.76
C ARG A 78 -6.53 6.49 -20.50
N GLU A 79 -6.89 5.31 -20.06
CA GLU A 79 -7.72 5.05 -18.89
C GLU A 79 -7.02 5.55 -17.62
N VAL A 80 -5.71 5.34 -17.49
CA VAL A 80 -4.92 5.92 -16.40
C VAL A 80 -4.95 7.44 -16.44
N TRP A 81 -4.75 8.06 -17.61
CA TRP A 81 -4.78 9.50 -17.75
C TRP A 81 -6.16 10.11 -17.39
N GLU A 82 -7.23 9.44 -17.81
CA GLU A 82 -8.62 9.85 -17.53
C GLU A 82 -8.99 9.67 -16.06
N ALA A 83 -8.38 8.70 -15.38
CA ALA A 83 -8.54 8.45 -13.96
C ALA A 83 -7.84 9.49 -13.07
N LEU A 84 -6.82 10.20 -13.56
CA LEU A 84 -6.11 11.20 -12.76
C LEU A 84 -6.92 12.49 -12.59
N THR A 85 -6.77 13.13 -11.43
CA THR A 85 -7.22 14.52 -11.21
C THR A 85 -6.28 15.50 -11.92
N ASP A 86 -6.65 16.78 -11.99
CA ASP A 86 -5.77 17.79 -12.57
C ASP A 86 -4.43 17.92 -11.80
N GLU A 87 -4.45 17.72 -10.48
CA GLU A 87 -3.22 17.63 -9.67
C GLU A 87 -2.42 16.39 -10.05
N GLY A 88 -3.07 15.22 -10.13
CA GLY A 88 -2.41 13.97 -10.53
C GLY A 88 -1.75 14.04 -11.90
N ARG A 89 -2.32 14.81 -12.84
CA ARG A 89 -1.78 14.99 -14.19
C ARG A 89 -0.49 15.80 -14.26
N ARG A 90 -0.09 16.52 -13.20
CA ARG A 90 1.20 17.23 -13.17
C ARG A 90 2.40 16.28 -13.19
N ASP A 91 2.26 15.13 -12.55
CA ASP A 91 3.23 14.03 -12.59
C ASP A 91 2.48 12.69 -12.64
N PRO A 92 1.93 12.32 -13.81
CA PRO A 92 0.92 11.29 -13.92
C PRO A 92 1.44 9.90 -13.56
N VAL A 93 2.71 9.63 -13.84
CA VAL A 93 3.34 8.34 -13.55
C VAL A 93 3.49 8.17 -12.04
N VAL A 94 4.11 9.15 -11.39
CA VAL A 94 4.33 9.11 -9.93
C VAL A 94 3.00 9.14 -9.19
N ALA A 95 2.07 10.00 -9.61
CA ALA A 95 0.76 10.13 -8.97
C ALA A 95 -0.04 8.83 -8.97
N PHE A 96 -0.09 8.15 -10.12
CA PHE A 96 -0.77 6.87 -10.24
C PHE A 96 -0.07 5.76 -9.45
N ASP A 97 1.26 5.70 -9.54
CA ASP A 97 2.07 4.69 -8.86
C ASP A 97 2.00 4.79 -7.35
N ASP A 98 2.09 6.01 -6.81
CA ASP A 98 1.98 6.24 -5.37
C ASP A 98 0.60 5.82 -4.86
N THR A 99 -0.46 6.10 -5.64
CA THR A 99 -1.84 5.68 -5.31
C THR A 99 -1.95 4.16 -5.29
N CYS A 100 -1.43 3.48 -6.32
CA CYS A 100 -1.41 2.02 -6.37
C CYS A 100 -0.58 1.42 -5.23
N ALA A 101 0.64 1.94 -5.02
CA ALA A 101 1.57 1.45 -4.02
C ALA A 101 1.02 1.60 -2.60
N ARG A 102 0.32 2.72 -2.31
CA ARG A 102 -0.37 2.91 -1.03
C ARG A 102 -1.45 1.86 -0.81
N ALA A 103 -2.34 1.66 -1.78
CA ALA A 103 -3.42 0.68 -1.69
C ALA A 103 -2.88 -0.75 -1.53
N ILE A 104 -1.89 -1.14 -2.36
CA ILE A 104 -1.24 -2.45 -2.29
C ILE A 104 -0.59 -2.66 -0.92
N ARG A 105 0.15 -1.66 -0.44
CA ARG A 105 0.84 -1.76 0.86
C ARG A 105 -0.16 -1.94 2.00
N ALA A 106 -1.25 -1.16 2.01
CA ALA A 106 -2.28 -1.26 3.03
C ALA A 106 -2.97 -2.64 3.02
N ALA A 107 -3.32 -3.15 1.82
CA ALA A 107 -3.90 -4.48 1.66
C ALA A 107 -2.94 -5.60 2.13
N GLN A 108 -1.65 -5.48 1.83
CA GLN A 108 -0.62 -6.41 2.29
C GLN A 108 -0.45 -6.38 3.81
N CYS A 109 -0.46 -5.20 4.42
CA CYS A 109 -0.46 -5.06 5.88
C CYS A 109 -1.69 -5.73 6.49
N HIS A 110 -2.88 -5.55 5.91
CA HIS A 110 -4.10 -6.19 6.39
C HIS A 110 -4.01 -7.73 6.37
N LEU A 111 -3.52 -8.30 5.28
CA LEU A 111 -3.29 -9.75 5.17
C LEU A 111 -2.26 -10.24 6.19
N GLN A 112 -1.15 -9.51 6.36
CA GLN A 112 -0.15 -9.83 7.37
C GLN A 112 -0.75 -9.79 8.79
N ALA A 113 -1.56 -8.78 9.10
CA ALA A 113 -2.19 -8.61 10.41
C ALA A 113 -3.10 -9.79 10.73
N ARG A 114 -3.92 -10.24 9.77
CA ARG A 114 -4.77 -11.44 9.93
C ARG A 114 -3.96 -12.70 10.23
N ARG A 115 -2.88 -12.92 9.47
CA ARG A 115 -1.98 -14.06 9.69
C ARG A 115 -1.33 -14.00 11.08
N ASP A 116 -0.78 -12.84 11.43
CA ASP A 116 -0.03 -12.65 12.68
C ASP A 116 -0.96 -12.75 13.90
N LEU A 117 -2.18 -12.20 13.83
CA LEU A 117 -3.21 -12.36 14.86
C LEU A 117 -3.58 -13.84 15.08
N ARG A 118 -3.63 -14.63 14.00
CA ARG A 118 -3.89 -16.07 14.09
C ARG A 118 -2.76 -16.77 14.85
N LEU A 119 -1.50 -16.41 14.57
CA LEU A 119 -0.33 -16.96 15.27
C LEU A 119 -0.31 -16.60 16.76
N LEU A 120 -0.70 -15.37 17.12
CA LEU A 120 -0.84 -14.96 18.52
C LEU A 120 -1.94 -15.73 19.26
N ARG A 121 -3.08 -15.98 18.61
CA ARG A 121 -4.21 -16.72 19.21
C ARG A 121 -3.96 -18.20 19.42
N LEU A 122 -3.06 -18.81 18.66
CA LEU A 122 -2.70 -20.23 18.82
C LEU A 122 -1.93 -20.51 20.13
N GLY A 123 -1.63 -19.49 20.94
CA GLY A 123 -1.09 -19.66 22.29
C GLY A 123 0.32 -20.23 22.34
N GLY A 124 1.06 -20.12 21.23
CA GLY A 124 2.40 -20.69 21.06
C GLY A 124 3.54 -19.77 21.52
N LEU A 125 4.62 -19.76 20.73
CA LEU A 125 5.87 -19.04 21.00
C LEU A 125 5.70 -17.51 20.97
N MET A 126 4.83 -17.01 20.09
CA MET A 126 4.63 -15.58 19.83
C MET A 126 3.58 -14.99 20.79
N VAL A 127 3.90 -13.86 21.42
CA VAL A 127 3.05 -13.27 22.47
C VAL A 127 2.63 -11.82 22.21
N ALA A 128 3.30 -11.12 21.30
CA ALA A 128 3.00 -9.75 20.96
C ALA A 128 3.52 -9.41 19.55
N VAL A 129 3.25 -8.18 19.10
CA VAL A 129 3.98 -7.56 17.99
C VAL A 129 4.83 -6.41 18.49
N LYS A 130 5.94 -6.16 17.79
CA LYS A 130 6.77 -4.98 17.98
C LYS A 130 6.79 -4.16 16.70
N MET A 131 6.55 -2.87 16.82
CA MET A 131 6.76 -1.95 15.71
C MET A 131 8.26 -1.90 15.38
N SER A 132 8.60 -2.34 14.17
CA SER A 132 9.99 -2.39 13.72
C SER A 132 10.51 -0.95 13.58
N PRO A 133 11.76 -0.66 13.99
CA PRO A 133 12.41 0.57 13.60
C PRO A 133 12.44 0.66 12.07
N PRO A 134 12.37 1.86 11.48
CA PRO A 134 12.17 2.01 10.06
C PRO A 134 13.27 1.31 9.24
N PRO A 135 12.95 0.64 8.12
CA PRO A 135 13.94 0.55 7.04
C PRO A 135 14.32 1.97 6.59
N ALA A 136 15.47 2.14 5.95
CA ALA A 136 16.19 3.39 5.62
C ALA A 136 15.44 4.70 5.26
N ILE A 137 14.12 4.67 5.05
CA ILE A 137 13.22 5.74 4.57
C ILE A 137 12.55 6.53 5.72
N GLY A 138 12.67 6.07 6.97
CA GLY A 138 12.11 6.75 8.16
C GLY A 138 10.59 6.55 8.35
N LEU A 139 10.09 6.75 9.57
CA LEU A 139 8.65 6.67 9.90
C LEU A 139 7.98 8.05 9.75
N CYS A 140 6.65 8.07 9.59
CA CYS A 140 5.85 9.29 9.83
C CYS A 140 5.74 9.56 11.34
N ALA A 141 5.22 10.73 11.73
CA ALA A 141 5.04 11.07 13.14
C ALA A 141 4.22 10.01 13.91
N ALA A 142 3.12 9.52 13.31
CA ALA A 142 2.31 8.45 13.88
C ALA A 142 3.10 7.14 14.05
N GLY A 143 3.94 6.78 13.07
CA GLY A 143 4.81 5.61 13.15
C GLY A 143 5.90 5.75 14.23
N MET A 144 6.52 6.93 14.33
CA MET A 144 7.53 7.22 15.35
C MET A 144 6.97 7.10 16.76
N ALA A 145 5.74 7.58 16.99
CA ALA A 145 5.08 7.45 18.29
C ALA A 145 4.87 5.99 18.72
N MET A 146 4.82 5.07 17.76
CA MET A 146 4.58 3.64 17.98
C MET A 146 5.87 2.80 17.91
N ALA A 147 6.98 3.35 17.40
CA ALA A 147 8.21 2.62 17.18
C ALA A 147 8.77 2.01 18.47
N GLY A 148 9.21 0.75 18.42
CA GLY A 148 9.77 0.05 19.57
C GLY A 148 8.75 -0.47 20.58
N ARG A 149 7.50 0.04 20.57
CA ARG A 149 6.45 -0.41 21.48
C ARG A 149 6.03 -1.84 21.20
N LEU A 150 5.78 -2.58 22.28
CA LEU A 150 5.08 -3.85 22.26
C LEU A 150 3.57 -3.62 22.22
N LEU A 151 2.89 -4.30 21.30
CA LEU A 151 1.45 -4.27 21.16
C LEU A 151 0.90 -5.69 21.28
N PRO A 152 -0.26 -5.89 21.93
CA PRO A 152 -0.87 -7.20 22.06
C PRO A 152 -1.37 -7.76 20.71
N GLU A 153 -1.65 -6.88 19.74
CA GLU A 153 -2.16 -7.25 18.42
C GLU A 153 -1.50 -6.41 17.31
N PRO A 154 -1.45 -6.90 16.05
CA PRO A 154 -1.01 -6.13 14.90
C PRO A 154 -1.83 -4.85 14.72
N PRO A 155 -1.19 -3.68 14.50
CA PRO A 155 -1.93 -2.44 14.26
C PRO A 155 -2.54 -2.39 12.86
N ALA A 156 -3.62 -1.63 12.71
CA ALA A 156 -4.14 -1.25 11.41
C ALA A 156 -3.22 -0.19 10.78
N LEU A 157 -2.54 -0.54 9.68
CA LEU A 157 -1.74 0.38 8.89
C LEU A 157 -2.42 0.71 7.55
N PRO A 158 -2.28 1.94 7.02
CA PRO A 158 -1.61 3.09 7.64
C PRO A 158 -2.33 3.57 8.92
N PHE A 159 -1.58 4.18 9.84
CA PHE A 159 -2.18 4.83 11.01
C PHE A 159 -3.05 6.01 10.57
N SER A 160 -4.08 6.33 11.36
CA SER A 160 -4.85 7.56 11.18
C SER A 160 -3.90 8.77 11.21
N GLY A 161 -4.03 9.66 10.22
CA GLY A 161 -3.13 10.81 10.04
C GLY A 161 -1.78 10.50 9.37
N CYS A 162 -1.62 9.34 8.73
CA CYS A 162 -0.44 9.06 7.90
C CYS A 162 -0.40 10.00 6.68
N ASP A 163 0.57 10.91 6.70
CA ASP A 163 0.83 11.95 5.68
C ASP A 163 1.74 11.50 4.53
N ARG A 164 2.33 10.31 4.65
CA ARG A 164 3.23 9.76 3.62
C ARG A 164 2.42 9.32 2.42
N ARG A 165 2.98 9.42 1.21
CA ARG A 165 2.36 8.87 0.01
C ARG A 165 2.16 7.36 0.11
N VAL A 166 3.22 6.64 0.51
CA VAL A 166 3.20 5.20 0.79
C VAL A 166 3.65 4.95 2.23
N CYS A 167 2.89 4.14 2.97
CA CYS A 167 3.20 3.84 4.36
C CYS A 167 4.40 2.88 4.50
N GLY A 168 5.50 3.37 5.07
CA GLY A 168 6.71 2.57 5.37
C GLY A 168 6.67 1.83 6.72
N CYS A 169 5.63 2.01 7.53
CA CYS A 169 5.54 1.37 8.85
C CYS A 169 5.46 -0.15 8.70
N SER A 170 6.09 -0.87 9.62
CA SER A 170 6.05 -2.33 9.68
C SER A 170 6.14 -2.81 11.12
N TRP A 171 5.73 -4.06 11.34
CA TRP A 171 5.86 -4.74 12.62
C TRP A 171 6.39 -6.15 12.40
N ARG A 172 6.81 -6.78 13.49
CA ARG A 172 7.10 -8.21 13.54
C ARG A 172 6.49 -8.83 14.78
N LEU A 173 6.21 -10.12 14.70
CA LEU A 173 5.90 -10.93 15.87
C LEU A 173 7.13 -11.00 16.79
N VAL A 174 6.87 -11.02 18.09
CA VAL A 174 7.87 -11.25 19.13
C VAL A 174 7.47 -12.46 19.96
N ASP A 175 8.47 -13.24 20.33
CA ASP A 175 8.27 -14.35 21.26
C ASP A 175 8.29 -13.88 22.72
N ARG A 176 7.97 -14.82 23.62
CA ARG A 176 7.92 -14.55 25.06
C ARG A 176 9.26 -14.09 25.63
N GLU A 177 10.36 -14.73 25.25
CA GLU A 177 11.69 -14.40 25.76
C GLU A 177 12.09 -12.97 25.39
N GLU A 178 11.83 -12.58 24.13
CA GLU A 178 12.10 -11.23 23.68
C GLU A 178 11.17 -10.21 24.36
N ALA A 179 9.88 -10.50 24.47
CA ALA A 179 8.93 -9.62 25.16
C ALA A 179 9.33 -9.36 26.61
N GLU A 180 9.81 -10.38 27.33
CA GLU A 180 10.33 -10.25 28.69
C GLU A 180 11.60 -9.38 28.76
N LYS A 181 12.54 -9.55 27.82
CA LYS A 181 13.74 -8.71 27.73
C LYS A 181 13.41 -7.24 27.49
N LEU A 182 12.40 -6.97 26.67
CA LEU A 182 11.93 -5.62 26.37
C LEU A 182 11.17 -5.01 27.56
N GLY A 183 10.32 -5.78 28.24
CA GLY A 183 9.61 -5.33 29.44
C GLY A 183 10.52 -5.07 30.65
N ARG A 184 11.68 -5.73 30.74
CA ARG A 184 12.73 -5.42 31.73
C ARG A 184 13.58 -4.20 31.37
N ALA A 185 13.52 -3.72 30.13
CA ALA A 185 14.23 -2.53 29.68
C ALA A 185 13.39 -1.25 29.78
N GLU A 186 12.08 -1.37 30.05
CA GLU A 186 11.13 -0.26 30.20
C GLU A 186 10.81 0.10 31.67
N GLY A 187 11.52 -0.50 32.64
CA GLY A 187 11.43 -0.18 34.08
C GLY A 187 12.75 0.34 34.63
#